data_AF-A0A7W5ZJS9-F1
#
_entry.id   AF-A0A7W5ZJS9-F1
#
_cell.length_a   1.000
_cell.length_b   1.000
_cell.length_c   1.000
_cell.angle_alpha   90.00
_cell.angle_beta   90.00
_cell.angle_gamma   90.00
#
_symmetry.space_group_name_H-M   'P 1'
#
loop_
_entity.id
_entity.type
_entity.pdbx_description
1 polymer ?
#
loop_
_entity_poly.entity_id
_entity_poly.type
_entity_poly.pdbx_seq_one_letter_code
_entity_poly.pdbx_strand_id
1 'polypeptide(L)'
;MKTISNLFLGSIFALLSAALLSSCSKTTVDPEPADQVIGSYNGTTYTESINGVAQSIDLTNTSIKENITIEMSVAKKSANIVNIVLKISQRDSTGTMQSYTETYDSIELKALGNGSFDMLSVGETIGQIGNGAIKLQETYTDTDATTGVSAQVTVTIAAAKAL
;
A
#
# COMPACT_ATOMS: atom_id res chain seq x y z
N MET A 1 -14.87 -21.35 87.26
CA MET A 1 -13.62 -22.13 87.12
C MET A 1 -12.77 -21.47 86.04
N LYS A 2 -11.66 -20.81 86.44
CA LYS A 2 -10.25 -21.06 86.02
C LYS A 2 -9.99 -21.07 84.50
N THR A 3 -9.48 -19.98 83.91
CA THR A 3 -8.06 -19.57 83.66
C THR A 3 -7.50 -20.02 82.29
N ILE A 4 -7.30 -19.02 81.41
CA ILE A 4 -6.19 -18.69 80.48
C ILE A 4 -5.23 -19.82 80.02
N SER A 5 -4.97 -19.87 78.70
CA SER A 5 -3.63 -20.01 78.10
C SER A 5 -3.53 -19.37 76.71
N ASN A 6 -2.58 -18.44 76.55
CA ASN A 6 -2.07 -17.89 75.29
C ASN A 6 -1.25 -18.92 74.48
N LEU A 7 -1.21 -18.75 73.15
CA LEU A 7 -0.01 -18.90 72.31
C LEU A 7 -0.30 -18.23 70.95
N PHE A 8 0.06 -16.95 70.76
CA PHE A 8 1.29 -16.44 70.13
C PHE A 8 1.50 -16.76 68.63
N LEU A 9 1.76 -15.64 67.92
CA LEU A 9 2.63 -15.46 66.74
C LEU A 9 2.09 -15.78 65.34
N GLY A 10 2.10 -14.75 64.48
CA GLY A 10 2.06 -14.93 63.02
C GLY A 10 1.59 -13.71 62.23
N SER A 11 2.44 -12.69 62.12
CA SER A 11 2.34 -11.54 61.20
C SER A 11 1.91 -11.91 59.77
N ILE A 12 1.13 -11.07 59.10
CA ILE A 12 1.44 -10.54 57.75
C ILE A 12 0.58 -9.31 57.45
N PHE A 13 1.32 -8.30 57.01
CA PHE A 13 0.98 -6.99 56.51
C PHE A 13 0.36 -7.13 55.08
N ALA A 14 -0.74 -6.45 54.78
CA ALA A 14 -1.13 -6.14 53.40
C ALA A 14 -1.98 -4.85 53.37
N LEU A 15 -1.27 -3.73 53.51
CA LEU A 15 -1.67 -2.41 53.03
C LEU A 15 -1.73 -2.40 51.50
N LEU A 16 -2.62 -1.57 50.95
CA LEU A 16 -2.64 -1.02 49.58
C LEU A 16 -2.79 -2.07 48.46
N SER A 17 -3.84 -2.04 47.66
CA SER A 17 -3.94 -1.00 46.63
C SER A 17 -5.37 -0.89 46.11
N ALA A 18 -6.02 0.23 46.46
CA ALA A 18 -7.04 0.82 45.59
C ALA A 18 -6.32 1.36 44.35
N ALA A 19 -6.00 0.47 43.42
CA ALA A 19 -5.69 0.86 42.05
C ALA A 19 -7.02 1.29 41.44
N LEU A 20 -7.28 2.60 41.54
CA LEU A 20 -8.10 3.31 40.57
C LEU A 20 -7.65 2.82 39.20
N LEU A 21 -8.48 1.98 38.57
CA LEU A 21 -8.39 1.66 37.16
C LEU A 21 -8.53 2.99 36.42
N SER A 22 -7.41 3.69 36.22
CA SER A 22 -7.34 4.78 35.26
C SER A 22 -7.60 4.11 33.91
N SER A 23 -8.86 4.15 33.50
CA SER A 23 -9.28 3.94 32.13
C SER A 23 -8.56 4.99 31.29
N CYS A 24 -7.33 4.66 30.87
CA CYS A 24 -6.63 5.34 29.81
C CYS A 24 -7.33 4.89 28.52
N SER A 25 -8.51 5.47 28.30
CA SER A 25 -9.18 5.45 27.01
C SER A 25 -8.32 6.28 26.06
N LYS A 26 -7.23 5.67 25.56
CA LYS A 26 -6.67 6.08 24.29
C LYS A 26 -7.79 5.84 23.28
N THR A 27 -8.55 6.89 23.00
CA THR A 27 -9.21 7.04 21.72
C THR A 27 -8.11 6.96 20.67
N THR A 28 -7.82 5.76 20.18
CA THR A 28 -7.01 5.57 18.99
C THR A 28 -7.85 6.18 17.87
N VAL A 29 -7.53 7.41 17.50
CA VAL A 29 -8.04 7.97 16.25
C VAL A 29 -7.51 7.04 15.17
N ASP A 30 -8.41 6.37 14.46
CA ASP A 30 -8.01 5.55 13.33
C ASP A 30 -7.21 6.42 12.35
N PRO A 31 -6.05 5.96 11.87
CA PRO A 31 -5.23 6.75 10.97
C PRO A 31 -6.05 7.09 9.71
N GLU A 32 -5.89 8.31 9.21
CA GLU A 32 -6.58 8.72 7.99
C GLU A 32 -6.17 7.77 6.84
N PRO A 33 -7.07 7.46 5.89
CA PRO A 33 -6.79 6.56 4.77
C PRO A 33 -5.46 6.82 4.07
N ALA A 34 -5.14 8.08 3.79
CA ALA A 34 -3.89 8.46 3.14
C ALA A 34 -2.66 8.12 4.00
N ASP A 35 -2.71 8.33 5.33
CA ASP A 35 -1.60 8.05 6.24
C ASP A 35 -1.24 6.55 6.28
N GLN A 36 -2.21 5.68 5.99
CA GLN A 36 -2.01 4.23 5.98
C GLN A 36 -1.19 3.76 4.76
N VAL A 37 -1.18 4.54 3.67
CA VAL A 37 -0.65 4.10 2.37
C VAL A 37 0.47 4.96 1.80
N ILE A 38 0.84 6.07 2.45
CA ILE A 38 2.01 6.85 2.03
C ILE A 38 3.31 6.01 2.04
N GLY A 39 4.21 6.32 1.11
CA GLY A 39 5.54 5.72 1.02
C GLY A 39 5.96 5.37 -0.40
N SER A 40 7.09 4.70 -0.51
CA SER A 40 7.63 4.21 -1.78
C SER A 40 7.31 2.73 -1.98
N TYR A 41 7.12 2.34 -3.23
CA TYR A 41 6.75 1.00 -3.66
C TYR A 41 7.62 0.59 -4.84
N ASN A 42 8.08 -0.65 -4.83
CA ASN A 42 8.88 -1.24 -5.91
C ASN A 42 8.04 -2.24 -6.70
N GLY A 43 8.07 -2.11 -8.02
CA GLY A 43 7.38 -2.99 -8.94
C GLY A 43 7.75 -4.45 -8.72
N THR A 44 6.74 -5.29 -8.62
CA THR A 44 6.88 -6.75 -8.51
C THR A 44 6.47 -7.43 -9.81
N THR A 45 5.48 -6.87 -10.50
CA THR A 45 4.93 -7.47 -11.72
C THR A 45 4.44 -6.39 -12.66
N TYR A 46 4.77 -6.54 -13.94
CA TYR A 46 4.18 -5.77 -15.03
C TYR A 46 3.43 -6.73 -15.96
N THR A 47 2.18 -6.43 -16.26
CA THR A 47 1.35 -7.24 -17.17
C THR A 47 0.77 -6.33 -18.23
N GLU A 48 0.89 -6.73 -19.50
CA GLU A 48 0.24 -6.08 -20.62
C GLU A 48 -0.68 -7.08 -21.30
N SER A 49 -1.89 -6.66 -21.62
CA SER A 49 -2.89 -7.46 -22.35
C SER A 49 -3.34 -6.71 -23.58
N ILE A 50 -3.22 -7.34 -24.75
CA ILE A 50 -3.66 -6.80 -26.03
C ILE A 50 -4.83 -7.64 -26.52
N ASN A 51 -6.01 -7.02 -26.65
CA ASN A 51 -7.26 -7.69 -27.03
C ASN A 51 -7.55 -8.95 -26.18
N GLY A 52 -7.22 -8.90 -24.89
CA GLY A 52 -7.43 -10.00 -23.93
C GLY A 52 -6.32 -11.04 -23.86
N VAL A 53 -5.29 -10.95 -24.71
CA VAL A 53 -4.11 -11.83 -24.64
C VAL A 53 -3.04 -11.17 -23.78
N ALA A 54 -2.79 -11.74 -22.60
CA ALA A 54 -1.88 -11.17 -21.60
C ALA A 54 -0.48 -11.79 -21.63
N GLN A 55 0.52 -10.93 -21.44
CA GLN A 55 1.89 -11.29 -21.12
C GLN A 55 2.31 -10.60 -19.82
N SER A 56 3.08 -11.30 -18.99
CA SER A 56 3.48 -10.81 -17.68
C SER A 56 4.98 -10.97 -17.46
N ILE A 57 5.57 -9.98 -16.80
CA ILE A 57 6.99 -9.88 -16.47
C ILE A 57 7.10 -9.84 -14.95
N ASP A 58 7.85 -10.79 -14.39
CA ASP A 58 8.25 -10.77 -12.99
C ASP A 58 9.44 -9.82 -12.81
N LEU A 59 9.19 -8.68 -12.15
CA LEU A 59 10.18 -7.65 -11.91
C LEU A 59 11.06 -7.93 -10.69
N THR A 60 10.77 -8.99 -9.93
CA THR A 60 11.61 -9.42 -8.81
C THR A 60 12.80 -10.27 -9.27
N ASN A 61 12.74 -10.81 -10.49
CA ASN A 61 13.80 -11.57 -11.11
C ASN A 61 15.06 -10.71 -11.29
N THR A 62 16.18 -11.19 -10.77
CA THR A 62 17.46 -10.46 -10.77
C THR A 62 17.96 -10.11 -12.17
N SER A 63 17.74 -10.96 -13.17
CA SER A 63 18.17 -10.71 -14.54
C SER A 63 17.31 -9.67 -15.26
N ILE A 64 16.08 -9.46 -14.78
CA ILE A 64 15.13 -8.49 -15.35
C ILE A 64 15.27 -7.14 -14.64
N LYS A 65 15.36 -7.13 -13.30
CA LYS A 65 15.38 -5.89 -12.50
C LYS A 65 16.57 -4.97 -12.78
N GLU A 66 17.65 -5.50 -13.38
CA GLU A 66 18.82 -4.71 -13.81
C GLU A 66 18.57 -3.95 -15.13
N ASN A 67 17.51 -4.34 -15.86
CA ASN A 67 17.13 -3.81 -17.16
C ASN A 67 15.79 -3.09 -17.15
N ILE A 68 14.89 -3.43 -16.23
CA ILE A 68 13.58 -2.78 -16.07
C ILE A 68 13.33 -2.55 -14.59
N THR A 69 13.08 -1.31 -14.20
CA THR A 69 12.65 -0.95 -12.85
C THR A 69 11.36 -0.16 -12.90
N ILE A 70 10.46 -0.43 -11.95
CA ILE A 70 9.24 0.34 -11.75
C ILE A 70 9.21 0.76 -10.30
N GLU A 71 9.06 2.06 -10.07
CA GLU A 71 8.97 2.66 -8.74
C GLU A 71 7.70 3.50 -8.67
N MET A 72 7.00 3.43 -7.54
CA MET A 72 5.86 4.30 -7.25
C MET A 72 6.07 5.01 -5.93
N SER A 73 5.82 6.31 -5.90
CA SER A 73 5.81 7.11 -4.67
C SER A 73 4.41 7.63 -4.40
N VAL A 74 3.91 7.38 -3.19
CA VAL A 74 2.58 7.79 -2.74
C VAL A 74 2.73 8.85 -1.67
N ALA A 75 2.19 10.04 -1.94
CA ALA A 75 2.23 11.19 -1.04
C ALA A 75 0.81 11.64 -0.65
N LYS A 76 0.62 12.02 0.60
CA LYS A 76 -0.66 12.54 1.11
C LYS A 76 -0.93 13.94 0.55
N LYS A 77 -2.16 14.16 0.09
CA LYS A 77 -2.70 15.48 -0.28
C LYS A 77 -3.78 15.94 0.70
N SER A 78 -4.66 15.03 1.11
CA SER A 78 -5.64 15.22 2.20
C SER A 78 -5.98 13.86 2.84
N ALA A 79 -6.96 13.81 3.75
CA ALA A 79 -7.27 12.60 4.53
C ALA A 79 -7.54 11.34 3.68
N ASN A 80 -8.25 11.50 2.56
CA ASN A 80 -8.59 10.42 1.64
C ASN A 80 -8.07 10.66 0.22
N ILE A 81 -7.12 11.59 0.03
CA ILE A 81 -6.58 11.92 -1.29
C ILE A 81 -5.06 11.81 -1.26
N VAL A 82 -4.51 11.12 -2.25
CA VAL A 82 -3.06 10.95 -2.46
C VAL A 82 -2.64 11.36 -3.85
N ASN A 83 -1.35 11.62 -4.01
CA ASN A 83 -0.69 11.72 -5.30
C ASN A 83 0.20 10.50 -5.48
N ILE A 84 0.21 9.94 -6.68
CA ILE A 84 1.05 8.81 -7.05
C ILE A 84 1.98 9.25 -8.17
N VAL A 85 3.28 9.13 -7.95
CA VAL A 85 4.29 9.32 -9.00
C VAL A 85 4.78 7.94 -9.42
N LEU A 86 4.51 7.57 -10.68
CA LEU A 86 4.98 6.34 -11.31
C LEU A 86 6.24 6.65 -12.10
N LYS A 87 7.32 5.93 -11.84
CA LYS A 87 8.56 6.00 -12.62
C LYS A 87 8.86 4.63 -13.19
N ILE A 88 8.96 4.54 -14.51
CA ILE A 88 9.36 3.33 -15.22
C ILE A 88 10.72 3.61 -15.84
N SER A 89 11.70 2.75 -15.61
CA SER A 89 13.01 2.86 -16.24
C SER A 89 13.33 1.57 -16.98
N GLN A 90 13.81 1.69 -18.22
CA GLN A 90 14.19 0.55 -19.06
C GLN A 90 15.55 0.81 -19.71
N ARG A 91 16.38 -0.24 -19.78
CA ARG A 91 17.65 -0.22 -20.51
C ARG A 91 17.39 -0.40 -22.00
N ASP A 92 17.88 0.53 -22.81
CA ASP A 92 17.83 0.42 -24.26
C ASP A 92 18.95 -0.51 -24.80
N SER A 93 18.94 -0.73 -26.12
CA SER A 93 19.92 -1.60 -26.79
C SER A 93 21.37 -1.08 -26.74
N THR A 94 21.58 0.19 -26.37
CA THR A 94 22.92 0.77 -26.16
C THR A 94 23.42 0.57 -24.74
N GLY A 95 22.59 0.02 -23.86
CA GLY A 95 22.89 -0.15 -22.44
C GLY A 95 22.53 1.07 -21.59
N THR A 96 21.89 2.10 -22.16
CA THR A 96 21.52 3.32 -21.43
C THR A 96 20.15 3.15 -20.75
N MET A 97 20.02 3.57 -19.49
CA MET A 97 18.71 3.60 -18.83
C MET A 97 17.91 4.82 -19.28
N GLN A 98 16.76 4.57 -19.91
CA GLN A 98 15.75 5.57 -20.20
C GLN A 98 14.68 5.53 -19.11
N SER A 99 14.14 6.69 -18.73
CA SER A 99 13.10 6.78 -17.71
C SER A 99 11.90 7.56 -18.24
N TYR A 100 10.72 7.04 -17.94
CA TYR A 100 9.43 7.69 -18.08
C TYR A 100 8.87 7.99 -16.68
N THR A 101 8.18 9.12 -16.51
CA THR A 101 7.53 9.47 -15.25
C THR A 101 6.13 9.99 -15.53
N GLU A 102 5.17 9.42 -14.82
CA GLU A 102 3.76 9.81 -14.86
C GLU A 102 3.30 10.22 -13.46
N THR A 103 2.41 11.20 -13.39
CA THR A 103 1.85 11.67 -12.11
C THR A 103 0.34 11.57 -12.12
N TYR A 104 -0.18 10.73 -11.22
CA TYR A 104 -1.58 10.63 -10.89
C TYR A 104 -1.86 11.57 -9.72
N ASP A 105 -2.35 12.77 -10.01
CA ASP A 105 -2.71 13.76 -8.99
C ASP A 105 -4.15 13.56 -8.51
N SER A 106 -4.38 13.83 -7.23
CA SER A 106 -5.73 13.84 -6.63
C SER A 106 -6.46 12.49 -6.67
N ILE A 107 -5.77 11.39 -6.40
CA ILE A 107 -6.37 10.06 -6.34
C ILE A 107 -7.13 9.87 -5.03
N GLU A 108 -8.43 9.64 -5.12
CA GLU A 108 -9.30 9.37 -3.98
C GLU A 108 -9.16 7.92 -3.52
N LEU A 109 -9.09 7.72 -2.20
CA LEU A 109 -9.03 6.43 -1.54
C LEU A 109 -10.41 6.06 -0.98
N LYS A 110 -11.07 5.08 -1.60
CA LYS A 110 -12.34 4.55 -1.13
C LYS A 110 -12.14 3.24 -0.37
N ALA A 111 -12.45 3.23 0.92
CA ALA A 111 -12.21 2.08 1.79
C ALA A 111 -13.02 0.83 1.38
N LEU A 112 -12.37 -0.33 1.43
CA LEU A 112 -12.96 -1.65 1.17
C LEU A 112 -13.29 -2.44 2.44
N GLY A 113 -12.96 -1.91 3.62
CA GLY A 113 -13.24 -2.55 4.92
C GLY A 113 -12.22 -3.61 5.37
N ASN A 114 -11.15 -3.84 4.60
CA ASN A 114 -10.10 -4.84 4.88
C ASN A 114 -8.69 -4.24 4.97
N GLY A 115 -8.58 -2.94 5.28
CA GLY A 115 -7.31 -2.21 5.27
C GLY A 115 -6.80 -1.87 3.85
N SER A 116 -7.61 -2.11 2.82
CA SER A 116 -7.34 -1.70 1.44
C SER A 116 -8.36 -0.68 0.96
N PHE A 117 -7.98 0.02 -0.11
CA PHE A 117 -8.71 1.12 -0.72
C PHE A 117 -8.77 0.91 -2.23
N ASP A 118 -9.93 1.13 -2.84
CA ASP A 118 -9.99 1.42 -4.27
C ASP A 118 -9.37 2.80 -4.51
N MET A 119 -8.56 2.90 -5.57
CA MET A 119 -7.98 4.14 -6.04
C MET A 119 -8.85 4.70 -7.16
N LEU A 120 -9.42 5.88 -6.95
CA LEU A 120 -10.31 6.53 -7.91
C LEU A 120 -9.63 7.76 -8.52
N SER A 121 -9.58 7.81 -9.86
CA SER A 121 -9.18 8.98 -10.64
C SER A 121 -10.41 9.54 -11.33
N VAL A 122 -10.82 10.77 -10.96
CA VAL A 122 -12.03 11.42 -11.52
C VAL A 122 -13.29 10.52 -11.41
N GLY A 123 -13.36 9.72 -10.34
CA GLY A 123 -14.47 8.79 -10.06
C GLY A 123 -14.34 7.40 -10.68
N GLU A 124 -13.36 7.16 -11.56
CA GLU A 124 -13.09 5.87 -12.18
C GLU A 124 -12.03 5.09 -11.41
N THR A 125 -12.23 3.78 -11.23
CA THR A 125 -11.25 2.93 -10.53
C THR A 125 -10.03 2.68 -11.39
N ILE A 126 -8.86 3.13 -10.92
CA ILE A 126 -7.55 2.92 -11.56
C ILE A 126 -6.70 1.86 -10.85
N GLY A 127 -7.23 1.23 -9.80
CA GLY A 127 -6.48 0.24 -9.04
C GLY A 127 -6.89 0.11 -7.58
N GLN A 128 -6.04 -0.56 -6.81
CA GLN A 128 -6.20 -0.75 -5.37
C GLN A 128 -4.87 -0.56 -4.63
N ILE A 129 -4.94 -0.04 -3.41
CA ILE A 129 -3.79 0.16 -2.53
C ILE A 129 -4.14 -0.21 -1.09
N GLY A 130 -3.20 -0.81 -0.37
CA GLY A 130 -3.38 -1.17 1.04
C GLY A 130 -2.51 -2.36 1.41
N ASN A 131 -2.41 -2.64 2.71
CA ASN A 131 -1.68 -3.81 3.24
C ASN A 131 -0.25 -3.95 2.67
N GLY A 132 0.43 -2.83 2.42
CA GLY A 132 1.78 -2.81 1.88
C GLY A 132 1.90 -3.11 0.37
N ALA A 133 0.79 -3.12 -0.38
CA ALA A 133 0.78 -3.33 -1.82
C ALA A 133 0.01 -2.21 -2.54
N ILE A 134 0.37 -1.99 -3.81
CA ILE A 134 -0.35 -1.15 -4.75
C ILE A 134 -0.47 -1.89 -6.08
N LYS A 135 -1.65 -1.82 -6.68
CA LYS A 135 -1.92 -2.31 -8.04
C LYS A 135 -2.55 -1.18 -8.83
N LEU A 136 -1.86 -0.68 -9.86
CA LEU A 136 -2.41 0.22 -10.86
C LEU A 136 -2.84 -0.57 -12.09
N GLN A 137 -3.96 -0.20 -12.70
CA GLN A 137 -4.45 -0.78 -13.93
C GLN A 137 -5.03 0.32 -14.82
N GLU A 138 -4.58 0.36 -16.07
CA GLU A 138 -5.08 1.28 -17.08
C GLU A 138 -5.49 0.52 -18.32
N THR A 139 -6.57 0.96 -18.96
CA THR A 139 -7.03 0.43 -20.23
C THR A 139 -7.18 1.58 -21.21
N TYR A 140 -6.55 1.47 -22.37
CA TYR A 140 -6.63 2.44 -23.45
C TYR A 140 -6.77 1.76 -24.80
N THR A 141 -7.17 2.52 -25.81
CA THR A 141 -7.22 2.05 -27.19
C THR A 141 -5.96 2.54 -27.90
N ASP A 142 -5.15 1.61 -28.38
CA ASP A 142 -4.04 1.91 -29.26
C ASP A 142 -4.50 1.75 -30.71
N THR A 143 -4.20 2.73 -31.57
CA THR A 143 -4.58 2.70 -32.99
C THR A 143 -3.35 2.91 -33.83
N ASP A 144 -3.03 1.91 -34.64
CA ASP A 144 -1.95 2.00 -35.60
C ASP A 144 -2.27 3.12 -36.60
N ALA A 145 -1.46 4.18 -36.57
CA ALA A 145 -1.65 5.37 -37.40
C ALA A 145 -1.53 5.09 -38.91
N THR A 146 -0.88 3.99 -39.30
CA THR A 146 -0.67 3.60 -40.70
C THR A 146 -1.82 2.74 -41.22
N THR A 147 -2.28 1.79 -40.41
CA THR A 147 -3.31 0.80 -40.82
C THR A 147 -4.72 1.16 -40.36
N GLY A 148 -4.86 2.04 -39.38
CA GLY A 148 -6.14 2.41 -38.74
C GLY A 148 -6.73 1.30 -37.87
N VAL A 149 -5.99 0.20 -37.66
CA VAL A 149 -6.43 -0.91 -36.81
C VAL A 149 -6.25 -0.52 -35.35
N SER A 150 -7.31 -0.71 -34.56
CA SER A 150 -7.30 -0.46 -33.12
C SER A 150 -7.20 -1.76 -32.32
N ALA A 151 -6.48 -1.70 -31.19
CA ALA A 151 -6.44 -2.73 -30.18
C ALA A 151 -6.75 -2.14 -28.81
N GLN A 152 -7.45 -2.88 -27.96
CA GLN A 152 -7.58 -2.53 -26.56
C GLN A 152 -6.36 -3.06 -25.82
N VAL A 153 -5.63 -2.14 -25.19
CA VAL A 153 -4.45 -2.44 -24.37
C VAL A 153 -4.82 -2.23 -22.91
N THR A 154 -4.53 -3.22 -22.07
CA THR A 154 -4.64 -3.09 -20.62
C THR A 154 -3.27 -3.33 -19.99
N VAL A 155 -2.78 -2.33 -19.26
CA VAL A 155 -1.54 -2.40 -18.50
C VAL A 155 -1.89 -2.56 -17.03
N THR A 156 -1.25 -3.50 -16.34
CA THR A 156 -1.37 -3.69 -14.89
C THR A 156 0.02 -3.72 -14.26
N ILE A 157 0.22 -2.88 -13.26
CA ILE A 157 1.46 -2.79 -12.50
C ILE A 157 1.12 -3.14 -11.05
N ALA A 158 1.76 -4.20 -10.54
CA ALA A 158 1.75 -4.51 -9.12
C ALA A 158 3.09 -4.11 -8.49
N ALA A 159 3.04 -3.58 -7.27
CA ALA A 159 4.21 -3.24 -6.49
C ALA A 159 3.98 -3.46 -4.99
N ALA A 160 5.08 -3.69 -4.30
CA ALA A 160 5.13 -3.85 -2.85
C ALA A 160 5.85 -2.68 -2.21
N LYS A 161 5.43 -2.30 -1.00
CA LYS A 161 6.04 -1.21 -0.23
C LYS A 161 7.52 -1.51 -0.03
N ALA A 162 8.38 -0.53 -0.32
CA ALA A 162 9.81 -0.65 -0.11
C ALA A 162 10.08 -0.83 1.40
N LEU A 163 11.00 -1.74 1.72
CA LEU A 163 11.46 -2.01 3.09
C LEU A 163 12.43 -0.93 3.57
#